data_AF-A0A730ECS6-F1
#
_entry.id   AF-A0A730ECS6-F1
#
_cell.length_a   1.000
_cell.length_b   1.000
_cell.length_c   1.000
_cell.angle_alpha   90.00
_cell.angle_beta   90.00
_cell.angle_gamma   90.00
#
_symmetry.space_group_name_H-M   'P 1'
#
loop_
_entity.id
_entity.type
_entity.pdbx_description
1 polymer ?
#
loop_
_entity_poly.entity_id
_entity_poly.type
_entity_poly.pdbx_seq_one_letter_code
_entity_poly.pdbx_strand_id
1 'polypeptide(L)' 'MVWRRLRVAADTSLAALHFIIRIIQGWGDDHLHQFHIYGKGYDEALTFRIIRSGS' A
#
# COMPACT_ATOMS: atom_id res chain seq x y z
N MET A 1 14.64 8.21 -13.09
CA MET A 1 14.13 7.05 -12.32
C MET A 1 14.87 6.99 -10.99
N VAL A 2 14.16 7.02 -9.87
CA VAL A 2 14.74 6.87 -8.53
C VAL A 2 14.05 5.70 -7.87
N TRP A 3 14.83 4.71 -7.46
CA TRP A 3 14.33 3.53 -6.75
C TRP A 3 14.66 3.64 -5.27
N ARG A 4 13.75 3.22 -4.41
CA ARG A 4 13.97 3.18 -2.96
C ARG A 4 13.58 1.82 -2.40
N ARG A 5 14.43 1.28 -1.54
CA ARG A 5 14.16 0.03 -0.82
C ARG A 5 13.53 0.37 0.52
N LEU A 6 12.36 -0.19 0.80
CA LEU A 6 11.63 0.01 2.04
C LEU A 6 11.52 -1.31 2.81
N ARG A 7 11.76 -1.27 4.12
CA ARG A 7 11.48 -2.37 5.03
C ARG A 7 10.21 -2.03 5.80
N VAL A 8 9.13 -2.76 5.54
CA VAL A 8 7.83 -2.60 6.21
C VAL A 8 7.53 -3.82 7.08
N ALA A 9 6.69 -3.64 8.11
CA ALA A 9 6.21 -4.74 8.91
C ALA A 9 5.26 -5.63 8.07
N ALA A 10 5.23 -6.93 8.36
CA ALA A 10 4.44 -7.90 7.57
C ALA A 10 2.92 -7.67 7.67
N ASP A 11 2.48 -7.03 8.75
CA ASP A 11 1.10 -6.66 9.06
C ASP A 11 0.76 -5.21 8.65
N THR A 12 1.66 -4.53 7.93
CA THR A 12 1.41 -3.18 7.42
C THR A 12 0.19 -3.22 6.49
N SER A 13 -0.85 -2.47 6.86
CA SER A 13 -2.03 -2.36 6.02
C SER A 13 -1.71 -1.66 4.70
N LEU A 14 -2.50 -1.94 3.67
CA LEU A 14 -2.30 -1.30 2.37
C LEU A 14 -2.47 0.24 2.45
N ALA A 15 -3.38 0.73 3.28
CA ALA A 15 -3.56 2.16 3.53
C ALA A 15 -2.30 2.78 4.15
N ALA A 16 -1.68 2.10 5.12
CA ALA A 16 -0.42 2.55 5.71
C ALA A 16 0.72 2.51 4.68
N LEU A 17 0.81 1.46 3.87
CA LEU A 17 1.79 1.37 2.79
C LEU A 17 1.63 2.50 1.77
N HIS A 18 0.39 2.81 1.39
CA HIS A 18 0.05 3.91 0.49
C HIS A 18 0.57 5.25 1.06
N PHE A 19 0.30 5.52 2.33
CA PHE A 19 0.77 6.73 3.00
C PHE A 19 2.30 6.83 3.04
N ILE A 20 2.98 5.73 3.35
CA ILE A 20 4.46 5.69 3.37
C ILE A 20 5.02 5.99 1.97
N ILE A 21 4.44 5.42 0.91
CA ILE A 21 4.88 5.65 -0.46
C ILE A 21 4.64 7.10 -0.87
N ARG A 22 3.50 7.70 -0.52
CA ARG A 22 3.23 9.12 -0.76
C ARG A 22 4.31 10.01 -0.16
N ILE A 23 4.66 9.81 1.11
CA ILE A 23 5.71 10.58 1.79
C ILE A 23 7.06 10.41 1.10
N ILE A 24 7.44 9.17 0.82
CA ILE A 24 8.74 8.86 0.24
C ILE A 24 8.86 9.46 -1.16
N GLN A 25 7.83 9.33 -1.98
CA GLN A 25 7.85 9.85 -3.35
C GLN A 25 7.62 11.36 -3.43
N GLY A 26 7.17 12.00 -2.34
CA GLY A 26 6.78 13.41 -2.34
C GLY A 26 5.52 13.66 -3.17
N TRP A 27 4.64 12.67 -3.27
CA TRP A 27 3.38 12.79 -4.00
C TRP A 27 2.33 13.51 -3.14
N GLY A 28 1.72 14.55 -3.70
CA GLY A 28 0.54 15.23 -3.13
C GLY A 28 -0.75 14.47 -3.41
N ASP A 29 -1.87 14.96 -2.86
CA ASP A 29 -3.20 14.32 -2.96
C ASP A 29 -3.92 14.57 -4.29
N ASP A 30 -3.21 15.10 -5.29
CA ASP A 30 -3.81 15.58 -6.54
C ASP A 30 -4.22 14.45 -7.51
N HIS A 31 -3.80 13.21 -7.24
CA HIS A 31 -4.06 12.05 -8.09
C HIS A 31 -4.38 10.78 -7.28
N LEU A 32 -5.35 10.00 -7.77
CA LEU A 32 -5.64 8.68 -7.21
C LEU A 32 -4.48 7.71 -7.50
N HIS A 33 -4.05 6.94 -6.50
CA HIS A 33 -3.04 5.90 -6.67
C HIS A 33 -3.61 4.51 -6.37
N GLN A 34 -3.45 3.59 -7.31
CA GLN A 34 -3.89 2.20 -7.19
C GLN A 34 -2.69 1.26 -6.99
N PHE A 35 -2.85 0.24 -6.15
CA PHE A 35 -1.87 -0.84 -6.02
C PHE A 35 -2.33 -2.06 -6.79
N HIS A 36 -1.40 -2.66 -7.53
CA HIS A 36 -1.61 -3.93 -8.19
C HIS A 36 -0.66 -4.97 -7.59
N ILE A 37 -1.20 -5.93 -6.85
CA ILE A 37 -0.42 -6.96 -6.17
C ILE A 37 -0.87 -8.32 -6.71
N TYR A 38 0.05 -9.08 -7.32
CA TYR A 38 -0.19 -10.41 -7.90
C TYR A 38 -1.44 -10.51 -8.79
N GLY A 39 -1.70 -9.53 -9.67
CA GLY A 39 -2.89 -9.60 -10.54
C GLY A 39 -4.14 -8.95 -9.94
N LYS A 40 -4.16 -8.61 -8.65
CA LYS A 40 -5.31 -8.02 -7.97
C LYS A 40 -5.11 -6.52 -7.77
N GLY A 41 -6.09 -5.74 -8.24
CA GLY A 41 -6.20 -4.31 -7.98
C GLY A 41 -6.73 -4.06 -6.58
N TYR A 42 -6.12 -3.12 -5.87
CA TYR A 42 -6.56 -2.68 -4.56
C TYR A 42 -6.76 -1.17 -4.60
N ASP A 43 -8.02 -0.77 -4.44
CA ASP A 43 -8.43 0.61 -4.30
C ASP A 43 -8.54 0.97 -2.81
N GLU A 44 -8.18 2.21 -2.48
CA GLU A 44 -8.12 2.79 -1.13
C GLU A 44 -9.46 2.74 -0.37
N ALA A 45 -10.57 2.44 -1.05
CA ALA A 45 -11.92 2.55 -0.51
C ALA A 45 -12.44 1.35 0.31
N LEU A 46 -11.65 0.29 0.56
CA LEU A 46 -12.15 -0.89 1.29
C LEU A 46 -11.24 -1.29 2.45
N THR A 47 -11.79 -1.25 3.66
CA THR A 47 -11.22 -1.86 4.87
C THR A 47 -10.83 -3.31 4.58
N PHE A 48 -9.53 -3.54 4.40
CA PHE A 48 -8.98 -4.89 4.26
C PHE A 48 -8.83 -5.51 5.65
N ARG A 49 -9.85 -6.26 6.11
CA ARG A 49 -9.71 -7.14 7.27
C ARG A 49 -8.93 -8.38 6.85
N ILE A 50 -7.62 -8.38 7.09
CA ILE A 50 -6.78 -9.58 6.96
C ILE A 50 -7.24 -10.56 8.05
N ILE A 51 -8.05 -11.54 7.70
CA ILE A 51 -8.36 -12.69 8.57
C ILE A 51 -7.24 -13.69 8.37
N ARG A 52 -6.42 -13.89 9.40
CA ARG A 52 -5.40 -14.94 9.44
C ARG A 52 -6.12 -16.28 9.51
N SER A 53 -6.07 -17.08 8.43
CA SER A 53 -6.42 -18.49 8.46
C SER A 53 -5.15 -19.30 8.77
N GLY A 54 -5.17 -20.07 9.87
CA GLY A 54 -4.07 -20.95 10.23
C GLY A 54 -4.26 -21.64 11.58
N SER A 55 -4.91 -22.82 11.50
CA SER A 55 -5.06 -23.95 12.45
C SER A 55 -5.63 -23.74 13.84
#